data_AF-A0A6P0P158-F1
#
_entry.id   AF-A0A6P0P158-F1
#
_cell.length_a   1.000
_cell.length_b   1.000
_cell.length_c   1.000
_cell.angle_alpha   90.00
_cell.angle_beta   90.00
_cell.angle_gamma   90.00
#
_symmetry.space_group_name_H-M   'P 1'
#
loop_
_entity.id
_entity.type
_entity.pdbx_description
1 polymer ?
#
loop_
_entity_poly.entity_id
_entity_poly.type
_entity_poly.pdbx_seq_one_letter_code
_entity_poly.pdbx_strand_id
1 'polypeptide(L)' 'AVGVRKGYPALISKVNSLQKAKVNVFNAVDIFDDEKEIVYRDSCCHYNMIGQTILDKYIANTISHAFLLYLLESRE' A
#
# COMPACT_ATOMS: atom_id res chain seq x y z
N ALA A 1 1.40 19.86 -8.84
CA ALA A 1 0.35 18.93 -9.33
C ALA A 1 0.74 18.14 -10.59
N VAL A 2 1.44 18.71 -11.59
CA VAL A 2 1.82 17.99 -12.84
C VAL A 2 2.66 16.73 -12.57
N GLY A 3 3.60 16.81 -11.63
CA GLY A 3 4.43 15.68 -11.22
C GLY A 3 3.63 14.48 -10.72
N VAL A 4 2.60 14.70 -9.90
CA VAL A 4 1.73 13.62 -9.40
C VAL A 4 0.88 13.04 -10.55
N ARG A 5 0.23 13.90 -11.34
CA ARG A 5 -0.66 13.45 -12.43
C ARG A 5 0.06 12.65 -13.51
N LYS A 6 1.34 12.94 -13.77
CA LYS A 6 2.15 12.20 -14.75
C LYS A 6 2.93 11.05 -14.10
N GLY A 7 3.47 11.27 -12.91
CA GLY A 7 4.31 10.32 -12.20
C GLY A 7 3.55 9.13 -11.64
N TYR A 8 2.36 9.34 -11.09
CA TYR A 8 1.58 8.25 -10.49
C TYR A 8 1.20 7.16 -11.51
N PRO A 9 0.63 7.48 -12.70
CA PRO A 9 0.41 6.47 -13.74
C PRO A 9 1.71 5.78 -14.19
N ALA A 10 2.83 6.51 -14.26
CA ALA A 10 4.11 5.94 -14.64
C ALA A 10 4.62 4.91 -13.60
N LEU A 11 4.46 5.19 -12.30
CA LEU A 11 4.80 4.24 -11.23
C LEU A 11 3.90 3.00 -11.27
N ILE A 12 2.58 3.18 -11.41
CA ILE A 12 1.63 2.06 -11.49
C ILE A 12 1.92 1.17 -12.71
N SER A 13 2.34 1.75 -13.85
CA SER A 13 2.72 0.96 -15.03
C SER A 13 3.88 -0.01 -14.80
N LYS A 14 4.70 0.21 -13.76
CA LYS A 14 5.86 -0.64 -13.42
C LYS A 14 5.51 -1.81 -12.51
N VAL A 15 4.34 -1.82 -11.87
CA VAL A 15 3.93 -2.86 -10.92
C VAL A 15 4.03 -4.26 -11.55
N ASN A 16 3.47 -4.44 -12.74
CA ASN A 16 3.52 -5.74 -13.44
C ASN A 16 4.95 -6.21 -13.72
N SER A 17 5.87 -5.29 -14.07
CA SER A 17 7.27 -5.65 -14.31
C SER A 17 8.01 -6.05 -13.03
N LEU A 18 7.70 -5.40 -11.92
CA LEU A 18 8.26 -5.72 -10.61
C LEU A 18 7.78 -7.10 -10.13
N GLN A 19 6.49 -7.38 -10.25
CA GLN A 19 5.91 -8.69 -9.90
C GLN A 19 6.51 -9.83 -10.74
N LYS A 20 6.71 -9.63 -12.05
CA LYS A 20 7.42 -10.60 -12.91
C LYS A 20 8.87 -10.83 -12.47
N ALA A 21 9.51 -9.82 -11.89
CA ALA A 21 10.83 -9.92 -11.28
C ALA A 21 10.80 -10.47 -9.85
N LYS A 22 9.67 -11.07 -9.41
CA LYS A 22 9.44 -11.62 -8.06
C LYS A 22 9.57 -10.59 -6.95
N VAL A 23 9.31 -9.32 -7.25
CA VAL A 23 9.18 -8.26 -6.24
C VAL A 23 7.72 -8.20 -5.80
N ASN A 24 7.49 -8.38 -4.50
CA ASN A 24 6.17 -8.18 -3.91
C ASN A 24 5.82 -6.70 -3.92
N VAL A 25 4.68 -6.35 -4.54
CA VAL A 25 4.20 -4.97 -4.62
C VAL A 25 2.79 -4.90 -4.03
N PHE A 26 2.62 -3.98 -3.08
CA PHE A 26 1.36 -3.73 -2.40
C PHE A 26 0.95 -2.28 -2.62
N ASN A 27 -0.28 -2.06 -3.07
CA ASN A 27 -0.80 -0.72 -3.34
C ASN A 27 -1.67 -0.27 -2.17
N ALA A 28 -1.25 0.80 -1.49
CA ALA A 28 -1.93 1.36 -0.34
C ALA A 28 -2.62 2.71 -0.64
N VAL A 29 -2.83 3.04 -1.91
CA VAL A 29 -3.30 4.39 -2.31
C VAL A 29 -4.76 4.63 -1.95
N ASP A 30 -5.55 3.57 -1.87
CA ASP A 30 -7.00 3.56 -1.64
C ASP A 30 -7.40 3.09 -0.23
N ILE A 31 -6.44 2.86 0.68
CA ILE A 31 -6.71 2.26 2.00
C ILE A 31 -7.60 3.12 2.90
N PHE A 32 -7.81 4.39 2.54
CA PHE A 32 -8.64 5.33 3.29
C PHE A 32 -9.95 5.67 2.58
N ASP A 33 -10.21 5.14 1.38
CA ASP A 33 -11.35 5.59 0.54
C ASP A 33 -12.71 5.34 1.20
N ASP A 34 -12.81 4.33 2.07
CA ASP A 34 -14.03 3.99 2.81
C ASP A 34 -14.14 4.67 4.19
N GLU A 35 -13.09 5.37 4.66
CA GLU A 35 -13.10 6.06 5.95
C GLU A 35 -13.83 7.40 5.84
N LYS A 36 -14.79 7.64 6.75
CA LYS A 36 -15.62 8.85 6.76
C LYS A 36 -15.03 9.96 7.61
N GLU A 37 -14.19 9.61 8.58
CA GLU A 37 -13.51 10.56 9.44
C GLU A 37 -12.26 11.16 8.79
N ILE A 38 -11.82 12.32 9.27
CA ILE A 38 -10.56 12.91 8.82
C ILE A 38 -9.41 11.99 9.26
N VAL A 39 -8.53 11.60 8.33
CA VAL A 39 -7.37 10.72 8.60
C VAL A 39 -6.03 11.45 8.65
N TYR A 40 -5.96 12.70 8.19
CA TYR A 40 -4.74 13.53 8.23
C TYR A 40 -4.83 14.54 9.36
N ARG A 41 -3.71 14.77 10.07
CA ARG A 41 -3.66 15.76 11.16
C ARG A 41 -3.29 17.16 10.68
N ASP A 42 -2.68 17.26 9.51
CA ASP A 42 -2.18 18.51 8.93
C ASP A 42 -2.16 18.46 7.39
N SER A 43 -1.76 19.56 6.75
CA SER A 43 -1.65 19.68 5.29
C SER A 43 -0.36 19.07 4.71
N CYS A 44 0.43 18.35 5.52
CA CYS A 44 1.75 17.82 5.19
C CYS A 44 1.83 16.29 5.34
N CYS A 45 0.88 15.55 4.75
CA CYS A 45 0.87 14.09 4.63
C CYS A 45 0.90 13.28 5.95
N HIS A 46 0.89 13.92 7.13
CA HIS A 46 0.92 13.18 8.39
C HIS A 46 -0.47 12.67 8.76
N TYR A 47 -0.57 11.39 9.05
CA TYR A 47 -1.80 10.78 9.55
C TYR A 47 -2.06 11.17 11.01
N ASN A 48 -3.34 11.25 11.38
CA ASN A 48 -3.75 11.23 12.78
C ASN A 48 -3.85 9.78 13.29
N MET A 49 -4.37 9.58 14.49
CA MET A 49 -4.47 8.24 15.09
C MET A 49 -5.37 7.28 14.28
N ILE A 50 -6.43 7.78 13.64
CA ILE A 50 -7.33 6.98 12.79
C ILE A 50 -6.56 6.51 11.56
N GLY A 51 -5.96 7.45 10.82
CA GLY A 51 -5.16 7.13 9.63
C GLY A 51 -3.98 6.21 9.93
N GLN A 52 -3.26 6.44 11.03
CA GLN A 52 -2.16 5.57 11.45
C GLN A 52 -2.65 4.15 11.76
N THR A 53 -3.78 4.02 12.46
CA THR A 53 -4.35 2.70 12.79
C THR A 53 -4.75 1.92 11.53
N ILE A 54 -5.33 2.58 10.54
CA ILE A 54 -5.71 1.96 9.26
C ILE A 54 -4.45 1.50 8.51
N LEU A 55 -3.43 2.36 8.41
CA LEU A 55 -2.16 2.03 7.76
C LEU A 55 -1.47 0.85 8.44
N ASP A 56 -1.38 0.86 9.78
CA ASP A 56 -0.73 -0.19 10.55
C ASP A 56 -1.41 -1.55 10.32
N LYS A 57 -2.74 -1.58 10.34
CA LYS A 57 -3.52 -2.80 10.05
C LYS A 57 -3.29 -3.30 8.63
N TYR A 58 -3.30 -2.40 7.65
CA TYR A 58 -3.04 -2.75 6.25
C TYR A 58 -1.64 -3.38 6.09
N ILE A 59 -0.61 -2.76 6.66
CA ILE A 59 0.78 -3.26 6.57
C ILE A 59 0.94 -4.60 7.31
N ALA A 60 0.39 -4.72 8.52
CA ALA A 60 0.46 -5.96 9.29
C ALA A 60 -0.20 -7.12 8.54
N ASN A 61 -1.40 -6.92 8.01
CA ASN A 61 -2.12 -7.92 7.23
C ASN A 61 -1.36 -8.28 5.94
N THR A 62 -0.80 -7.28 5.26
CA THR A 62 -0.01 -7.46 4.04
C THR A 62 1.22 -8.33 4.28
N ILE A 63 2.01 -8.02 5.31
CA ILE A 63 3.21 -8.78 5.66
C ILE A 63 2.83 -10.21 6.10
N SER A 64 1.80 -10.34 6.94
CA SER A 64 1.32 -11.65 7.39
C SER A 64 0.88 -12.53 6.23
N HIS A 65 0.12 -11.97 5.28
CA HIS A 65 -0.33 -12.69 4.09
C HIS A 65 0.84 -13.09 3.17
N ALA A 66 1.78 -12.17 2.93
CA ALA A 66 2.97 -12.45 2.12
C ALA A 66 3.82 -13.58 2.73
N PHE A 67 3.99 -13.58 4.06
CA PHE A 67 4.70 -14.63 4.77
C PHE A 67 3.96 -15.98 4.68
N LEU A 68 2.63 -15.97 4.81
CA LEU A 68 1.83 -17.18 4.68
C LEU A 68 1.98 -17.81 3.28
N LEU A 69 1.90 -17.01 2.22
CA LEU A 69 2.09 -17.48 0.84
C LEU A 69 3.48 -18.10 0.64
N TYR A 70 4.53 -17.44 1.13
CA TYR A 70 5.88 -17.99 1.08
C TYR A 70 5.99 -19.36 1.77
N LEU A 71 5.38 -19.50 2.95
CA LEU A 71 5.39 -20.77 3.66
C LEU A 71 4.64 -21.88 2.91
N LEU A 72 3.55 -21.56 2.22
CA LEU A 72 2.79 -22.53 1.41
C LEU A 72 3.60 -22.97 0.18
N GLU A 73 4.23 -22.03 -0.54
CA GLU A 73 5.09 -22.32 -1.69
C GLU A 73 6.34 -23.14 -1.31
N SER A 74 6.87 -22.95 -0.09
CA SER A 74 8.05 -23.69 0.39
C SER A 74 7.77 -25.13 0.86
N ARG A 75 6.49 -25.54 0.88
CA ARG A 75 6.06 -26.88 1.31
C ARG A 75 5.80 -27.85 0.15
N GLU A 76 5.94 -27.39 -1.09
CA GLU A 76 5.92 -28.18 -2.33
C GLU A 76 7.34 -28.40 -2.85
#